data_AF-A0A0V1JIH9-F1
#
_entry.id   AF-A0A0V1JIH9-F1
#
_cell.length_a   1.000
_cell.length_b   1.000
_cell.length_c   1.000
_cell.angle_alpha   90.00
_cell.angle_beta   90.00
_cell.angle_gamma   90.00
#
_symmetry.space_group_name_H-M   'P 1'
#
loop_
_entity.id
_entity.type
_entity.pdbx_description
1 polymer ?
#
loop_
_entity_poly.entity_id
_entity_poly.type
_entity_poly.pdbx_seq_one_letter_code
_entity_poly.pdbx_strand_id
1 'polypeptide(L)'
;LFGKIGYECIDQKVCTDEHSECRFGRCYCKSGYDYSYKEAHIACVILPKLGQQCEIEHDSRHQSCADPHAVCSGGLCKCKDSYIEQNNRCVVDVKTLHENCISNHQCITPFSYCNDENKCVCRTKFSEINGECHPTKYNCLEGEPILKNSQPINCSIVGRQHFHCPEQSYCVPFDEHEGQWSCQQVAVFQGICCPVPKREITLKPSCLVGKAHSTPDSCPINTHIRHKDRFIPWQDRPCCPRACPYGYGKFGNKCYQINLLPGDLCEHDGQCACGFCTANSQGEMACQCQPGFTELYGKCHGNNFEEKLKFYFV
;
A
#
# COMPACT_ATOMS: atom_id res chain seq x y z
N LEU A 1 -14.52 29.13 -15.92
CA LEU A 1 -14.03 27.79 -15.51
C LEU A 1 -14.40 27.46 -14.07
N PHE A 2 -14.53 28.46 -13.18
CA PHE A 2 -15.16 28.29 -11.87
C PHE A 2 -16.52 27.57 -11.95
N GLY A 3 -16.81 26.75 -10.95
CA GLY A 3 -18.01 25.95 -10.86
C GLY A 3 -18.01 24.70 -11.75
N LYS A 4 -16.89 24.38 -12.42
CA LYS A 4 -16.73 23.15 -13.21
C LYS A 4 -15.89 22.12 -12.47
N ILE A 5 -16.15 20.83 -12.68
CA ILE A 5 -15.41 19.72 -12.08
C ILE A 5 -13.90 19.90 -12.34
N GLY A 6 -13.10 19.75 -11.29
CA GLY A 6 -11.65 20.00 -11.32
C GLY A 6 -11.24 21.46 -11.08
N TYR A 7 -12.19 22.40 -11.09
CA TYR A 7 -11.97 23.83 -10.85
C TYR A 7 -12.64 24.33 -9.56
N GLU A 8 -12.24 25.53 -9.13
CA GLU A 8 -12.75 26.16 -7.92
C GLU A 8 -14.27 26.39 -7.98
N CYS A 9 -14.93 26.28 -6.83
CA CYS A 9 -16.37 26.50 -6.75
C CYS A 9 -16.73 27.97 -6.94
N ILE A 10 -17.93 28.23 -7.44
CA ILE A 10 -18.51 29.57 -7.43
C ILE A 10 -18.86 29.91 -5.98
N ASP A 11 -18.40 31.06 -5.50
CA ASP A 11 -18.58 31.55 -4.14
C ASP A 11 -18.24 30.51 -3.06
N GLN A 12 -17.22 29.68 -3.33
CA GLN A 12 -16.75 28.59 -2.47
C GLN A 12 -17.82 27.52 -2.13
N LYS A 13 -18.96 27.48 -2.83
CA LYS A 13 -20.09 26.60 -2.48
C LYS A 13 -20.76 25.92 -3.66
N VAL A 14 -20.74 26.54 -4.84
CA VAL A 14 -21.59 26.12 -5.96
C VAL A 14 -20.76 25.48 -7.07
N CYS A 15 -21.25 24.34 -7.55
CA CYS A 15 -20.78 23.67 -8.74
C CYS A 15 -21.94 23.54 -9.72
N THR A 16 -21.65 23.78 -11.00
CA THR A 16 -22.63 23.89 -12.08
C THR A 16 -22.80 22.60 -12.86
N ASP A 17 -21.86 21.67 -12.75
CA ASP A 17 -21.95 20.39 -13.44
C ASP A 17 -22.93 19.45 -12.73
N GLU A 18 -23.67 18.66 -13.51
CA GLU A 18 -24.65 17.74 -12.96
C GLU A 18 -23.97 16.69 -12.08
N HIS A 19 -24.65 16.32 -10.99
CA HIS A 19 -24.12 15.40 -9.98
C HIS A 19 -22.75 15.79 -9.39
N SER A 20 -22.40 17.08 -9.47
CA SER A 20 -21.22 17.62 -8.81
C SER A 20 -21.56 18.30 -7.47
N GLU A 21 -20.57 18.38 -6.59
CA GLU A 21 -20.63 19.07 -5.32
C GLU A 21 -19.33 19.83 -5.07
N CYS A 22 -19.44 20.95 -4.35
CA CYS A 22 -18.28 21.71 -3.92
C CYS A 22 -17.65 21.08 -2.69
N ARG A 23 -16.38 20.67 -2.78
CA ARG A 23 -15.61 20.15 -1.64
C ARG A 23 -14.30 20.90 -1.53
N PHE A 24 -14.02 21.44 -0.34
CA PHE A 24 -12.77 22.18 -0.07
C PHE A 24 -12.48 23.28 -1.11
N GLY A 25 -13.52 24.00 -1.54
CA GLY A 25 -13.41 25.08 -2.52
C GLY A 25 -13.22 24.63 -3.96
N ARG A 26 -13.28 23.33 -4.28
CA ARG A 26 -13.19 22.78 -5.65
C ARG A 26 -14.35 21.84 -5.98
N CYS A 27 -14.78 21.81 -7.24
CA CYS A 27 -15.87 20.98 -7.69
C CYS A 27 -15.45 19.55 -8.02
N TYR A 28 -16.24 18.59 -7.54
CA TYR A 28 -16.02 17.16 -7.73
C TYR A 28 -17.33 16.42 -7.95
N CYS A 29 -17.28 15.16 -8.40
CA CYS A 29 -18.46 14.31 -8.45
C CYS A 29 -18.96 13.93 -7.04
N LYS A 30 -20.29 13.94 -6.88
CA LYS A 30 -20.98 13.48 -5.67
C LYS A 30 -20.65 12.01 -5.40
N SER A 31 -20.74 11.61 -4.14
CA SER A 31 -20.58 10.20 -3.75
C SER A 31 -21.51 9.29 -4.57
N GLY A 32 -20.95 8.18 -5.08
CA GLY A 32 -21.64 7.25 -5.98
C GLY A 32 -21.58 7.62 -7.47
N TYR A 33 -20.98 8.76 -7.83
CA TYR A 33 -20.68 9.15 -9.20
C TYR A 33 -19.17 9.19 -9.42
N ASP A 34 -18.74 8.64 -10.56
CA ASP A 34 -17.36 8.60 -11.00
C ASP A 34 -17.11 9.60 -12.14
N TYR A 35 -15.83 9.90 -12.37
CA TYR A 35 -15.40 10.78 -13.46
C TYR A 35 -15.37 10.00 -14.78
N SER A 36 -16.16 10.44 -15.74
CA SER A 36 -16.02 10.06 -17.16
C SER A 36 -15.46 11.26 -17.91
N TYR A 37 -14.30 11.05 -18.54
CA TYR A 37 -13.75 12.03 -19.46
C TYR A 37 -14.48 11.86 -20.80
N LYS A 38 -15.01 12.95 -21.36
CA LYS A 38 -15.57 12.99 -22.71
C LYS A 38 -14.91 14.16 -23.42
N GLU A 39 -13.99 13.85 -24.32
CA GLU A 39 -13.15 14.84 -25.01
C GLU A 39 -12.39 15.75 -24.01
N ALA A 40 -12.73 17.04 -23.94
CA ALA A 40 -12.12 18.02 -23.05
C ALA A 40 -12.94 18.30 -21.78
N HIS A 41 -14.04 17.58 -21.55
CA HIS A 41 -14.95 17.80 -20.43
C HIS A 41 -15.06 16.57 -19.52
N ILE A 42 -15.26 16.82 -18.22
CA ILE A 42 -15.47 15.78 -17.22
C ILE A 42 -16.95 15.74 -16.89
N ALA A 43 -17.55 14.55 -16.97
CA ALA A 43 -18.92 14.30 -16.56
C ALA A 43 -18.94 13.36 -15.34
N CYS A 44 -19.90 13.59 -14.44
CA CYS A 44 -20.16 12.69 -13.31
C CYS A 44 -21.19 11.65 -13.72
N VAL A 45 -20.78 10.40 -13.81
CA VAL A 45 -21.63 9.29 -14.25
C VAL A 45 -21.64 8.17 -13.22
N ILE A 46 -22.70 7.36 -13.22
CA ILE A 46 -22.71 6.11 -12.47
C ILE A 46 -22.07 5.06 -13.37
N LEU A 47 -20.91 4.56 -12.98
CA LEU A 47 -20.27 3.48 -13.73
C LEU A 47 -20.99 2.14 -13.48
N PRO A 48 -21.07 1.27 -14.49
CA PRO A 48 -21.64 -0.06 -14.33
C PRO A 48 -20.88 -0.88 -13.29
N LYS A 49 -21.63 -1.58 -12.43
CA LYS A 49 -21.10 -2.55 -11.47
C LYS A 49 -20.76 -3.87 -12.17
N LEU A 50 -20.13 -4.79 -11.44
CA LEU A 50 -19.87 -6.15 -11.93
C LEU A 50 -21.14 -6.82 -12.47
N GLY A 51 -20.99 -7.53 -13.59
CA GLY A 51 -22.09 -8.17 -14.30
C GLY A 51 -23.04 -7.23 -15.05
N GLN A 52 -22.89 -5.91 -14.92
CA GLN A 52 -23.70 -4.95 -15.67
C GLN A 52 -23.12 -4.65 -17.06
N GLN A 53 -23.99 -4.18 -17.95
CA GLN A 53 -23.60 -3.79 -19.30
C GLN A 53 -22.66 -2.59 -19.28
N CYS A 54 -21.63 -2.66 -20.10
CA CYS A 54 -20.64 -1.61 -20.26
C CYS A 54 -20.25 -1.47 -21.73
N GLU A 55 -19.69 -0.31 -22.06
CA GLU A 55 -19.10 -0.04 -23.37
C GLU A 55 -17.58 -0.23 -23.28
N ILE A 56 -17.02 -0.89 -24.30
CA ILE A 56 -15.57 -1.09 -24.41
C ILE A 56 -14.97 0.26 -24.78
N GLU A 57 -14.23 0.86 -23.85
CA GLU A 57 -13.46 2.07 -24.13
C GLU A 57 -12.02 1.71 -24.50
N HIS A 58 -11.54 2.32 -25.58
CA HIS A 58 -10.19 2.07 -26.11
C HIS A 58 -9.12 2.96 -25.46
N ASP A 59 -9.52 4.04 -24.80
CA ASP A 59 -8.62 4.92 -24.09
C ASP A 59 -8.54 4.50 -22.61
N SER A 60 -7.37 4.00 -22.22
CA SER A 60 -7.03 3.50 -20.89
C SER A 60 -7.18 4.51 -19.76
N ARG A 61 -7.39 5.80 -20.06
CA ARG A 61 -7.68 6.85 -19.08
C ARG A 61 -9.16 6.87 -18.69
N HIS A 62 -10.03 6.23 -19.46
CA HIS A 62 -11.44 6.08 -19.14
C HIS A 62 -11.69 4.80 -18.38
N GLN A 63 -12.49 4.91 -17.34
CA GLN A 63 -12.91 3.77 -16.56
C GLN A 63 -14.32 3.35 -17.02
N SER A 64 -14.45 2.14 -17.55
CA SER A 64 -15.74 1.61 -18.05
C SER A 64 -16.60 0.94 -16.98
N CYS A 65 -16.04 0.70 -15.78
CA CYS A 65 -16.64 -0.09 -14.71
C CYS A 65 -16.36 0.55 -13.35
N ALA A 66 -17.33 0.53 -12.43
CA ALA A 66 -17.21 1.16 -11.13
C ALA A 66 -16.03 0.59 -10.30
N ASP A 67 -15.76 -0.71 -10.44
CA ASP A 67 -14.64 -1.35 -9.77
C ASP A 67 -13.32 -1.09 -10.54
N PRO A 68 -12.26 -0.56 -9.89
CA PRO A 68 -10.98 -0.24 -10.56
C PRO A 68 -10.21 -1.47 -11.04
N HIS A 69 -10.53 -2.64 -10.52
CA HIS A 69 -9.96 -3.92 -10.92
C HIS A 69 -10.86 -4.70 -11.89
N ALA A 70 -11.96 -4.09 -12.33
CA ALA A 70 -12.78 -4.59 -13.42
C ALA A 70 -12.37 -4.01 -14.78
N VAL A 71 -12.77 -4.71 -15.84
CA VAL A 71 -12.65 -4.32 -17.23
C VAL A 71 -13.95 -4.66 -17.96
N CYS A 72 -14.30 -3.86 -18.96
CA CYS A 72 -15.41 -4.18 -19.84
C CYS A 72 -14.98 -5.28 -20.82
N SER A 73 -15.49 -6.50 -20.64
CA SER A 73 -15.14 -7.66 -21.46
C SER A 73 -16.38 -8.42 -21.90
N GLY A 74 -16.59 -8.48 -23.22
CA GLY A 74 -17.81 -9.04 -23.81
C GLY A 74 -19.06 -8.21 -23.50
N GLY A 75 -18.91 -6.89 -23.37
CA GLY A 75 -20.00 -5.96 -23.05
C GLY A 75 -20.48 -6.02 -21.60
N LEU A 76 -19.76 -6.71 -20.71
CA LEU A 76 -20.06 -6.79 -19.28
C LEU A 76 -18.83 -6.42 -18.44
N CYS A 77 -19.07 -5.77 -17.31
CA CYS A 77 -18.01 -5.52 -16.33
C CYS A 77 -17.61 -6.81 -15.63
N LYS A 78 -16.34 -7.21 -15.80
CA LYS A 78 -15.76 -8.43 -15.23
C LYS A 78 -14.42 -8.11 -14.57
N CYS A 79 -14.04 -8.90 -13.58
CA CYS A 79 -12.71 -8.76 -12.97
C CYS A 79 -11.59 -9.05 -13.98
N LYS A 80 -10.49 -8.30 -13.87
CA LYS A 80 -9.24 -8.56 -14.61
C LYS A 80 -8.70 -9.95 -14.23
N ASP A 81 -7.90 -10.58 -15.10
CA ASP A 81 -7.50 -12.00 -14.99
C ASP A 81 -6.89 -12.42 -13.64
N SER A 82 -6.28 -11.50 -12.88
CA SER A 82 -5.68 -11.78 -11.57
C SER A 82 -6.60 -11.52 -10.38
N TYR A 83 -7.88 -11.27 -10.65
CA TYR A 83 -8.90 -10.89 -9.69
C TYR A 83 -10.13 -11.79 -9.84
N ILE A 84 -10.76 -12.10 -8.72
CA ILE A 84 -12.01 -12.83 -8.64
C ILE A 84 -13.10 -11.93 -8.06
N GLU A 85 -14.34 -12.20 -8.44
CA GLU A 85 -15.49 -11.51 -7.87
C GLU A 85 -15.80 -12.07 -6.47
N GLN A 86 -15.77 -11.20 -5.48
CA GLN A 86 -16.20 -11.50 -4.11
C GLN A 86 -17.00 -10.32 -3.57
N ASN A 87 -18.22 -10.58 -3.06
CA ASN A 87 -19.12 -9.54 -2.54
C ASN A 87 -19.34 -8.37 -3.52
N ASN A 88 -19.51 -8.68 -4.82
CA ASN A 88 -19.72 -7.70 -5.89
C ASN A 88 -18.56 -6.68 -6.03
N ARG A 89 -17.33 -7.11 -5.71
CA ARG A 89 -16.06 -6.39 -5.91
C ARG A 89 -15.01 -7.34 -6.48
N CYS A 90 -14.03 -6.79 -7.19
CA CYS A 90 -12.89 -7.55 -7.68
C CYS A 90 -11.77 -7.54 -6.66
N VAL A 91 -11.55 -8.70 -6.04
CA VAL A 91 -10.46 -8.92 -5.10
C VAL A 91 -9.38 -9.75 -5.76
N VAL A 92 -8.12 -9.58 -5.37
CA VAL A 92 -7.02 -10.37 -5.94
C VAL A 92 -7.27 -11.85 -5.66
N ASP A 93 -7.11 -12.68 -6.70
CA ASP A 93 -7.10 -14.14 -6.54
C ASP A 93 -5.76 -14.57 -5.93
N VAL A 94 -5.70 -14.50 -4.60
CA VAL A 94 -4.51 -14.75 -3.80
C VAL A 94 -4.05 -16.20 -3.94
N LYS A 95 -2.72 -16.38 -3.96
CA LYS A 95 -2.02 -17.64 -4.15
C LYS A 95 -0.92 -17.80 -3.11
N THR A 96 -0.72 -19.03 -2.69
CA THR A 96 0.35 -19.50 -1.81
C THR A 96 1.44 -20.18 -2.64
N LEU A 97 2.54 -20.59 -1.99
CA LEU A 97 3.66 -21.22 -2.68
C LEU A 97 3.20 -22.45 -3.49
N HIS A 98 3.82 -22.63 -4.66
CA HIS A 98 3.55 -23.68 -5.65
C HIS A 98 2.22 -23.61 -6.40
N GLU A 99 1.31 -22.72 -6.00
CA GLU A 99 0.07 -22.50 -6.73
C GLU A 99 0.31 -21.71 -8.02
N ASN A 100 -0.58 -21.94 -8.99
CA ASN A 100 -0.52 -21.25 -10.27
C ASN A 100 -0.88 -19.76 -10.12
N CYS A 101 -0.04 -18.90 -10.69
CA CYS A 101 -0.20 -17.46 -10.70
C CYS A 101 0.02 -16.92 -12.11
N ILE A 102 -0.52 -15.75 -12.38
CA ILE A 102 -0.28 -14.99 -13.61
C ILE A 102 0.41 -13.65 -13.33
N SER A 103 0.46 -13.22 -12.06
CA SER A 103 1.13 -11.99 -11.65
C SER A 103 1.71 -12.11 -10.24
N ASN A 104 2.77 -11.35 -9.99
CA ASN A 104 3.46 -11.25 -8.70
C ASN A 104 2.54 -10.86 -7.54
N HIS A 105 1.52 -10.04 -7.77
CA HIS A 105 0.63 -9.57 -6.70
C HIS A 105 -0.34 -10.64 -6.18
N GLN A 106 -0.46 -11.77 -6.87
CA GLN A 106 -1.22 -12.91 -6.37
C GLN A 106 -0.47 -13.68 -5.29
N CYS A 107 0.86 -13.69 -5.29
CA CYS A 107 1.65 -14.45 -4.34
C CYS A 107 1.74 -13.74 -2.99
N ILE A 108 0.93 -14.19 -2.01
CA ILE A 108 0.78 -13.52 -0.71
C ILE A 108 1.79 -13.96 0.36
N THR A 109 2.60 -14.99 0.07
CA THR A 109 3.70 -15.38 0.97
C THR A 109 4.79 -14.29 0.91
N PRO A 110 5.22 -13.71 2.03
CA PRO A 110 6.28 -12.71 2.03
C PRO A 110 7.54 -13.21 1.34
N PHE A 111 8.20 -12.35 0.57
CA PHE A 111 9.36 -12.65 -0.27
C PHE A 111 9.14 -13.72 -1.34
N SER A 112 7.89 -14.00 -1.70
CA SER A 112 7.56 -14.79 -2.88
C SER A 112 7.32 -13.90 -4.11
N TYR A 113 7.29 -14.53 -5.27
CA TYR A 113 6.95 -13.92 -6.55
C TYR A 113 6.41 -14.99 -7.52
N CYS A 114 5.73 -14.55 -8.58
CA CYS A 114 5.29 -15.44 -9.64
C CYS A 114 6.45 -15.66 -10.62
N ASN A 115 6.95 -16.89 -10.72
CA ASN A 115 8.07 -17.22 -11.61
C ASN A 115 7.62 -17.41 -13.07
N ASP A 116 8.60 -17.61 -13.95
CA ASP A 116 8.35 -17.82 -15.39
C ASP A 116 7.59 -19.12 -15.71
N GLU A 117 7.46 -20.04 -14.74
CA GLU A 117 6.63 -21.24 -14.84
C GLU A 117 5.20 -21.02 -14.32
N ASN A 118 4.81 -19.76 -14.10
CA ASN A 118 3.50 -19.38 -13.57
C ASN A 118 3.22 -19.96 -12.18
N LYS A 119 4.23 -20.07 -11.31
CA LYS A 119 4.08 -20.55 -9.93
C LYS A 119 4.62 -19.55 -8.91
N CYS A 120 3.93 -19.46 -7.78
CA CYS A 120 4.43 -18.70 -6.64
C CYS A 120 5.61 -19.42 -5.99
N VAL A 121 6.79 -18.80 -6.00
CA VAL A 121 8.02 -19.36 -5.42
C VAL A 121 8.77 -18.31 -4.61
N CYS A 122 9.67 -18.75 -3.74
CA CYS A 122 10.54 -17.83 -3.02
C CYS A 122 11.50 -17.09 -3.95
N ARG A 123 11.72 -15.80 -3.68
CA ARG A 123 12.71 -14.98 -4.39
C ARG A 123 14.12 -15.53 -4.19
N THR A 124 15.03 -15.19 -5.10
CA THR A 124 16.45 -15.54 -4.98
C THR A 124 17.02 -15.07 -3.63
N LYS A 125 17.84 -15.93 -2.98
CA LYS A 125 18.37 -15.74 -1.61
C LYS A 125 17.34 -15.88 -0.49
N PHE A 126 16.20 -16.49 -0.79
CA PHE A 126 15.25 -16.99 0.20
C PHE A 126 15.08 -18.49 -0.02
N SER A 127 15.04 -19.25 1.07
CA SER A 127 14.77 -20.68 1.08
C SER A 127 13.37 -20.92 1.62
N GLU A 128 12.66 -21.86 1.01
CA GLU A 128 11.38 -22.33 1.52
C GLU A 128 11.60 -23.23 2.73
N ILE A 129 10.95 -22.91 3.84
CA ILE A 129 10.90 -23.73 5.05
C ILE A 129 9.45 -23.69 5.55
N ASN A 130 8.79 -24.84 5.65
CA ASN A 130 7.40 -24.96 6.12
C ASN A 130 6.39 -24.04 5.39
N GLY A 131 6.56 -23.82 4.08
CA GLY A 131 5.67 -22.96 3.30
C GLY A 131 5.95 -21.45 3.43
N GLU A 132 7.05 -21.06 4.05
CA GLU A 132 7.49 -19.67 4.21
C GLU A 132 8.85 -19.42 3.56
N CYS A 133 9.07 -18.20 3.07
CA CYS A 133 10.34 -17.80 2.46
C CYS A 133 11.25 -17.13 3.48
N HIS A 134 12.25 -17.87 3.95
CA HIS A 134 13.23 -17.38 4.91
C HIS A 134 14.50 -16.86 4.22
N PRO A 135 15.03 -15.70 4.61
CA PRO A 135 16.31 -15.21 4.09
C PRO A 135 17.42 -16.24 4.32
N THR A 136 18.20 -16.55 3.28
CA THR A 136 19.36 -17.44 3.43
C THR A 136 20.50 -16.80 4.23
N LYS A 137 20.52 -15.46 4.26
CA LYS A 137 21.52 -14.64 4.96
C LYS A 137 20.92 -13.27 5.27
N TYR A 138 21.34 -12.71 6.41
CA TYR A 138 21.11 -11.31 6.77
C TYR A 138 22.41 -10.52 6.61
N ASN A 139 22.35 -9.31 6.08
CA ASN A 139 23.51 -8.43 5.89
C ASN A 139 23.34 -7.16 6.74
N CYS A 140 24.08 -7.06 7.84
CA CYS A 140 24.22 -5.82 8.58
C CYS A 140 25.26 -4.91 7.89
N LEU A 141 25.21 -3.60 8.15
CA LEU A 141 26.21 -2.65 7.61
C LEU A 141 27.61 -2.92 8.15
N GLU A 142 27.70 -3.41 9.38
CA GLU A 142 28.91 -3.90 10.00
C GLU A 142 28.59 -5.14 10.84
N GLY A 143 29.44 -6.16 10.73
CA GLY A 143 29.32 -7.40 11.49
C GLY A 143 28.17 -8.29 11.04
N GLU A 144 27.87 -9.28 11.87
CA GLU A 144 26.78 -10.24 11.69
C GLU A 144 25.58 -9.84 12.58
N PRO A 145 24.35 -10.27 12.24
CA PRO A 145 23.16 -9.96 13.04
C PRO A 145 23.29 -10.46 14.48
N ILE A 146 22.68 -9.73 15.42
CA ILE A 146 22.68 -10.13 16.83
C ILE A 146 21.77 -11.36 16.98
N LEU A 147 22.34 -12.45 17.47
CA LEU A 147 21.65 -13.73 17.61
C LEU A 147 21.17 -13.98 19.05
N LYS A 148 20.00 -14.59 19.18
CA LYS A 148 19.49 -15.23 20.40
C LYS A 148 19.03 -16.63 20.04
N ASN A 149 19.57 -17.65 20.71
CA ASN A 149 19.29 -19.07 20.38
C ASN A 149 19.55 -19.40 18.90
N SER A 150 20.66 -18.90 18.34
CA SER A 150 21.06 -19.09 16.93
C SER A 150 20.12 -18.49 15.88
N GLN A 151 19.16 -17.64 16.29
CA GLN A 151 18.31 -16.88 15.37
C GLN A 151 18.49 -15.38 15.57
N PRO A 152 18.40 -14.56 14.51
CA PRO A 152 18.43 -13.10 14.65
C PRO A 152 17.34 -12.60 15.59
N ILE A 153 17.69 -11.63 16.43
CA ILE A 153 16.71 -10.96 17.31
C ILE A 153 15.79 -10.10 16.44
N ASN A 154 14.51 -10.46 16.39
CA ASN A 154 13.48 -9.63 15.76
C ASN A 154 13.26 -8.36 16.56
N CYS A 155 13.06 -7.25 15.85
CA CYS A 155 12.82 -5.95 16.43
C CYS A 155 11.73 -5.21 15.67
N SER A 156 11.21 -4.17 16.32
CA SER A 156 10.20 -3.30 15.73
C SER A 156 10.58 -1.83 15.90
N ILE A 157 10.28 -1.02 14.90
CA ILE A 157 10.39 0.43 14.97
C ILE A 157 8.97 0.98 14.94
N VAL A 158 8.56 1.67 16.00
CA VAL A 158 7.24 2.33 16.08
C VAL A 158 7.51 3.82 16.14
N GLY A 159 7.41 4.47 14.98
CA GLY A 159 7.63 5.92 14.85
C GLY A 159 9.10 6.25 14.98
N ARG A 160 9.48 6.89 16.09
CA ARG A 160 10.90 7.19 16.41
C ARG A 160 11.50 6.22 17.43
N GLN A 161 10.71 5.30 17.97
CA GLN A 161 11.14 4.39 19.03
C GLN A 161 11.56 3.05 18.42
N HIS A 162 12.72 2.54 18.84
CA HIS A 162 13.23 1.22 18.49
C HIS A 162 13.04 0.29 19.69
N PHE A 163 12.44 -0.88 19.47
CA PHE A 163 12.16 -1.86 20.52
C PHE A 163 12.98 -3.14 20.34
N HIS A 164 13.17 -3.86 21.43
CA HIS A 164 13.71 -5.23 21.50
C HIS A 164 15.20 -5.43 21.18
N CYS A 165 15.92 -4.41 20.70
CA CYS A 165 17.36 -4.53 20.47
C CYS A 165 18.21 -4.26 21.73
N PRO A 166 19.23 -5.10 22.02
CA PRO A 166 20.14 -4.88 23.14
C PRO A 166 21.03 -3.64 22.96
N GLU A 167 21.72 -3.23 24.02
CA GLU A 167 22.68 -2.12 23.97
C GLU A 167 23.73 -2.31 22.85
N GLN A 168 24.14 -1.20 22.23
CA GLN A 168 25.08 -1.15 21.09
C GLN A 168 24.58 -1.85 19.80
N SER A 169 23.30 -2.19 19.76
CA SER A 169 22.64 -2.65 18.53
C SER A 169 21.47 -1.73 18.18
N TYR A 170 21.02 -1.82 16.93
CA TYR A 170 19.88 -1.05 16.44
C TYR A 170 19.03 -1.92 15.52
N CYS A 171 17.75 -1.56 15.41
CA CYS A 171 16.82 -2.27 14.55
C CYS A 171 17.01 -1.85 13.10
N VAL A 172 17.31 -2.81 12.23
CA VAL A 172 17.39 -2.61 10.78
C VAL A 172 16.11 -3.18 10.16
N PRO A 173 15.26 -2.35 9.52
CA PRO A 173 14.00 -2.80 8.98
C PRO A 173 14.22 -3.57 7.66
N PHE A 174 13.70 -4.79 7.55
CA PHE A 174 13.64 -5.51 6.27
C PHE A 174 12.29 -5.37 5.58
N ASP A 175 11.28 -4.89 6.30
CA ASP A 175 9.96 -4.58 5.77
C ASP A 175 9.54 -3.18 6.18
N GLU A 176 9.09 -2.39 5.20
CA GLU A 176 8.52 -1.09 5.46
C GLU A 176 7.03 -1.12 5.20
N HIS A 177 6.26 -1.05 6.29
CA HIS A 177 4.90 -0.58 6.21
C HIS A 177 4.95 0.91 5.89
N GLU A 178 4.50 1.29 4.69
CA GLU A 178 4.42 2.69 4.26
C GLU A 178 3.41 3.42 5.16
N GLY A 179 3.91 4.04 6.24
CA GLY A 179 3.06 4.84 7.12
C GLY A 179 2.39 5.96 6.34
N GLN A 180 1.08 6.10 6.48
CA GLN A 180 0.35 7.24 5.94
C GLN A 180 0.65 8.49 6.78
N TRP A 181 1.57 9.33 6.27
CA TRP A 181 1.99 10.57 6.94
C TRP A 181 0.83 11.53 7.24
N SER A 182 -0.25 11.47 6.46
CA SER A 182 -1.45 12.31 6.64
C SER A 182 -2.12 12.13 8.00
N CYS A 183 -1.91 10.99 8.66
CA CYS A 183 -2.76 10.57 9.77
C CYS A 183 -2.04 10.31 11.08
N GLN A 184 -0.75 10.67 11.16
CA GLN A 184 0.08 10.44 12.35
C GLN A 184 0.10 8.97 12.83
N GLN A 185 -0.40 8.03 12.00
CA GLN A 185 -0.33 6.62 12.31
C GLN A 185 1.13 6.23 12.36
N VAL A 186 1.50 5.65 13.49
CA VAL A 186 2.88 5.38 13.79
C VAL A 186 3.30 4.18 12.96
N ALA A 187 4.08 4.41 11.90
CA ALA A 187 4.59 3.34 11.06
C ALA A 187 5.30 2.29 11.91
N VAL A 188 4.89 1.03 11.76
CA VAL A 188 5.50 -0.12 12.42
C VAL A 188 6.36 -0.83 11.39
N PHE A 189 7.67 -0.80 11.60
CA PHE A 189 8.63 -1.52 10.77
C PHE A 189 9.07 -2.79 11.48
N GLN A 190 9.12 -3.91 10.76
CA GLN A 190 9.71 -5.15 11.26
C GLN A 190 11.15 -5.27 10.77
N GLY A 191 12.02 -5.69 11.68
CA GLY A 191 13.46 -5.73 11.43
C GLY A 191 14.16 -6.81 12.24
N ILE A 192 15.47 -6.81 12.12
CA ILE A 192 16.35 -7.55 13.01
C ILE A 192 17.40 -6.64 13.64
N CYS A 193 17.96 -7.03 14.78
CA CYS A 193 18.99 -6.27 15.45
C CYS A 193 20.36 -6.46 14.78
N CYS A 194 20.96 -5.35 14.37
CA CYS A 194 22.33 -5.30 13.86
C CYS A 194 23.24 -4.48 14.81
N PRO A 195 24.55 -4.75 14.83
CA PRO A 195 25.51 -3.92 15.55
C PRO A 195 25.49 -2.47 15.05
N VAL A 196 25.62 -1.50 15.95
CA VAL A 196 25.80 -0.10 15.56
C VAL A 196 27.15 0.05 14.85
N PRO A 197 27.20 0.58 13.62
CA PRO A 197 28.47 0.71 12.90
C PRO A 197 29.42 1.71 13.56
N LYS A 198 30.72 1.45 13.50
CA LYS A 198 31.77 2.36 13.97
C LYS A 198 31.90 3.56 13.02
N ARG A 199 32.09 4.75 13.59
CA ARG A 199 32.15 6.02 12.83
C ARG A 199 33.30 6.12 11.82
N GLU A 200 34.32 5.28 11.96
CA GLU A 200 35.57 5.34 11.19
C GLU A 200 35.54 4.47 9.92
N ILE A 201 34.47 3.69 9.71
CA ILE A 201 34.37 2.73 8.61
C ILE A 201 33.54 3.31 7.48
N THR A 202 34.04 3.16 6.25
CA THR A 202 33.22 3.40 5.05
C THR A 202 32.15 2.32 4.94
N LEU A 203 30.92 2.67 5.29
CA LEU A 203 29.78 1.75 5.21
C LEU A 203 29.50 1.41 3.76
N LYS A 204 29.25 0.12 3.49
CA LYS A 204 28.78 -0.36 2.19
C LYS A 204 27.28 -0.59 2.27
N PRO A 205 26.45 0.30 1.67
CA PRO A 205 25.02 0.11 1.66
C PRO A 205 24.67 -1.22 0.99
N SER A 206 23.88 -2.04 1.68
CA SER A 206 23.42 -3.32 1.15
C SER A 206 22.02 -3.62 1.67
N CYS A 207 21.34 -4.54 1.00
CA CYS A 207 20.05 -5.01 1.46
C CYS A 207 20.21 -5.95 2.65
N LEU A 208 19.44 -5.70 3.71
CA LEU A 208 19.41 -6.56 4.88
C LEU A 208 19.12 -8.01 4.49
N VAL A 209 18.22 -8.23 3.54
CA VAL A 209 17.86 -9.53 3.00
C VAL A 209 17.76 -9.48 1.49
N GLY A 210 17.95 -10.63 0.84
CA GLY A 210 17.82 -10.74 -0.61
C GLY A 210 18.95 -10.09 -1.40
N LYS A 211 18.74 -9.92 -2.71
CA LYS A 211 19.69 -9.27 -3.62
C LYS A 211 19.20 -7.86 -3.96
N ALA A 212 20.10 -6.88 -3.89
CA ALA A 212 19.81 -5.53 -4.34
C ALA A 212 19.53 -5.49 -5.85
N HIS A 213 18.63 -4.60 -6.27
CA HIS A 213 18.42 -4.30 -7.68
C HIS A 213 19.69 -3.70 -8.30
N SER A 214 19.99 -4.09 -9.54
CA SER A 214 21.25 -3.75 -10.22
C SER A 214 21.41 -2.26 -10.53
N THR A 215 20.31 -1.53 -10.67
CA THR A 215 20.30 -0.10 -11.03
C THR A 215 19.59 0.72 -9.93
N PRO A 216 20.33 1.29 -8.96
CA PRO A 216 19.76 2.02 -7.83
C PRO A 216 18.88 3.21 -8.23
N ASP A 217 19.21 3.88 -9.33
CA ASP A 217 18.51 5.08 -9.81
C ASP A 217 17.07 4.77 -10.28
N SER A 218 16.84 3.57 -10.80
CA SER A 218 15.53 3.12 -11.28
C SER A 218 14.99 2.00 -10.38
N CYS A 219 14.76 2.31 -9.11
CA CYS A 219 14.24 1.32 -8.16
C CYS A 219 12.76 1.00 -8.48
N PRO A 220 12.42 -0.24 -8.91
CA PRO A 220 11.07 -0.57 -9.34
C PRO A 220 10.14 -0.70 -8.13
N ILE A 221 9.24 0.27 -7.94
CA ILE A 221 8.34 0.37 -6.78
C ILE A 221 7.43 -0.85 -6.57
N ASN A 222 7.16 -1.61 -7.63
CA ASN A 222 6.27 -2.78 -7.60
C ASN A 222 6.91 -4.02 -6.94
N THR A 223 8.24 -4.09 -6.92
CA THR A 223 8.98 -5.28 -6.47
C THR A 223 10.08 -4.96 -5.46
N HIS A 224 10.52 -3.71 -5.42
CA HIS A 224 11.60 -3.24 -4.56
C HIS A 224 11.22 -1.94 -3.85
N ILE A 225 11.98 -1.63 -2.81
CA ILE A 225 11.88 -0.41 -2.03
C ILE A 225 13.28 0.13 -1.74
N ARG A 226 13.42 1.46 -1.69
CA ARG A 226 14.67 2.08 -1.23
C ARG A 226 14.81 1.85 0.28
N HIS A 227 15.70 0.95 0.66
CA HIS A 227 15.88 0.54 2.05
C HIS A 227 16.26 1.72 2.94
N LYS A 228 15.46 1.97 3.97
CA LYS A 228 15.70 3.03 4.93
C LYS A 228 16.50 2.49 6.11
N ASP A 229 17.75 2.92 6.19
CA ASP A 229 18.60 2.75 7.38
C ASP A 229 19.01 4.14 7.88
N ARG A 230 19.09 4.30 9.21
CA ARG A 230 19.48 5.57 9.86
C ARG A 230 20.94 5.95 9.62
N PHE A 231 21.79 5.01 9.24
CA PHE A 231 23.22 5.22 8.95
C PHE A 231 23.52 5.31 7.45
N ILE A 232 22.53 5.11 6.58
CA ILE A 232 22.68 5.21 5.12
C ILE A 232 21.99 6.50 4.62
N PRO A 233 22.76 7.45 4.03
CA PRO A 233 22.20 8.64 3.39
C PRO A 233 21.21 8.28 2.29
N TRP A 234 20.24 9.16 2.01
CA TRP A 234 19.16 8.87 1.07
C TRP A 234 19.64 8.50 -0.34
N GLN A 235 20.70 9.16 -0.83
CA GLN A 235 21.30 8.93 -2.14
C GLN A 235 21.99 7.56 -2.26
N ASP A 236 22.42 6.97 -1.15
CA ASP A 236 23.17 5.72 -1.11
C ASP A 236 22.28 4.52 -0.76
N ARG A 237 20.96 4.73 -0.63
CA ARG A 237 20.03 3.68 -0.24
C ARG A 237 19.92 2.61 -1.32
N PRO A 238 20.22 1.34 -0.98
CA PRO A 238 20.06 0.26 -1.93
C PRO A 238 18.58 0.01 -2.20
N CYS A 239 18.30 -0.44 -3.42
CA CYS A 239 16.98 -0.85 -3.83
C CYS A 239 16.78 -2.33 -3.48
N CYS A 240 16.00 -2.60 -2.44
CA CYS A 240 15.88 -3.92 -1.82
C CYS A 240 14.54 -4.58 -2.09
N PRO A 241 14.49 -5.92 -2.16
CA PRO A 241 13.25 -6.62 -2.47
C PRO A 241 12.19 -6.33 -1.41
N ARG A 242 10.97 -6.04 -1.85
CA ARG A 242 9.83 -5.90 -0.95
C ARG A 242 9.45 -7.27 -0.39
N ALA A 243 9.01 -7.29 0.87
CA ALA A 243 8.42 -8.49 1.44
C ALA A 243 7.08 -8.81 0.77
N CYS A 244 6.23 -7.81 0.58
CA CYS A 244 4.91 -7.97 -0.02
C CYS A 244 4.78 -7.22 -1.36
N PRO A 245 3.85 -7.64 -2.24
CA PRO A 245 3.50 -6.89 -3.43
C PRO A 245 3.14 -5.43 -3.13
N TYR A 246 3.23 -4.57 -4.15
CA TYR A 246 2.81 -3.17 -3.99
C TYR A 246 1.33 -3.07 -3.56
N GLY A 247 1.04 -2.19 -2.60
CA GLY A 247 -0.29 -2.10 -1.98
C GLY A 247 -0.57 -3.13 -0.88
N TYR A 248 0.41 -3.98 -0.53
CA TYR A 248 0.32 -4.96 0.55
C TYR A 248 1.40 -4.72 1.60
N GLY A 249 1.06 -4.98 2.87
CA GLY A 249 1.97 -4.97 4.01
C GLY A 249 2.09 -6.37 4.64
N LYS A 250 3.23 -6.67 5.27
CA LYS A 250 3.42 -7.96 5.96
C LYS A 250 2.85 -7.89 7.37
N PHE A 251 1.95 -8.81 7.68
CA PHE A 251 1.45 -9.03 9.03
C PHE A 251 1.72 -10.49 9.40
N GLY A 252 2.67 -10.70 10.32
CA GLY A 252 3.20 -12.03 10.61
C GLY A 252 3.86 -12.63 9.38
N ASN A 253 3.32 -13.75 8.89
CA ASN A 253 3.89 -14.53 7.78
C ASN A 253 3.03 -14.44 6.50
N LYS A 254 2.13 -13.46 6.43
CA LYS A 254 1.25 -13.22 5.28
C LYS A 254 1.26 -11.76 4.85
N CYS A 255 1.02 -11.54 3.57
CA CYS A 255 0.79 -10.22 3.01
C CYS A 255 -0.70 -9.90 2.98
N TYR A 256 -1.06 -8.72 3.51
CA TYR A 256 -2.42 -8.22 3.53
C TYR A 256 -2.50 -6.89 2.81
N GLN A 257 -3.63 -6.65 2.13
CA GLN A 257 -3.88 -5.37 1.48
C GLN A 257 -3.90 -4.26 2.54
N ILE A 258 -3.23 -3.16 2.25
CA ILE A 258 -3.13 -1.97 3.12
C ILE A 258 -3.79 -0.77 2.45
N ASN A 259 -3.97 0.30 3.23
CA ASN A 259 -4.70 1.50 2.81
C ASN A 259 -6.18 1.27 2.52
N LEU A 260 -6.80 0.30 3.22
CA LEU A 260 -8.23 0.03 3.19
C LEU A 260 -9.03 1.24 3.70
N LEU A 261 -10.16 1.51 3.07
CA LEU A 261 -11.01 2.65 3.39
C LEU A 261 -12.00 2.31 4.50
N PRO A 262 -12.56 3.31 5.20
CA PRO A 262 -13.68 3.12 6.10
C PRO A 262 -14.78 2.22 5.51
N GLY A 263 -15.20 1.23 6.28
CA GLY A 263 -16.19 0.21 5.89
C GLY A 263 -15.61 -1.00 5.14
N ASP A 264 -14.36 -0.97 4.67
CA ASP A 264 -13.72 -2.15 4.08
C ASP A 264 -13.41 -3.20 5.15
N LEU A 265 -13.56 -4.48 4.79
CA LEU A 265 -13.25 -5.60 5.68
C LEU A 265 -11.76 -5.69 5.96
N CYS A 266 -11.40 -5.96 7.21
CA CYS A 266 -10.02 -6.00 7.66
C CYS A 266 -9.80 -7.11 8.71
N GLU A 267 -8.54 -7.49 8.91
CA GLU A 267 -8.09 -8.41 9.96
C GLU A 267 -7.12 -7.73 10.93
N HIS A 268 -6.38 -6.72 10.47
CA HIS A 268 -5.37 -6.01 11.24
C HIS A 268 -5.54 -4.50 11.12
N ASP A 269 -5.31 -3.79 12.23
CA ASP A 269 -5.38 -2.32 12.28
C ASP A 269 -4.53 -1.65 11.21
N GLY A 270 -3.34 -2.17 10.95
CA GLY A 270 -2.42 -1.61 9.96
C GLY A 270 -2.92 -1.70 8.51
N GLN A 271 -4.01 -2.41 8.24
CA GLN A 271 -4.64 -2.41 6.92
C GLN A 271 -5.42 -1.12 6.66
N CYS A 272 -5.96 -0.49 7.70
CA CYS A 272 -6.89 0.63 7.59
C CYS A 272 -6.17 1.97 7.40
N ALA A 273 -6.54 2.70 6.36
CA ALA A 273 -6.07 4.05 6.11
C ALA A 273 -6.59 4.99 7.21
N CYS A 274 -5.69 5.50 8.07
CA CYS A 274 -6.03 6.47 9.11
C CYS A 274 -7.11 5.98 10.10
N GLY A 275 -7.19 4.66 10.28
CA GLY A 275 -8.21 3.99 11.07
C GLY A 275 -7.72 2.75 11.78
N PHE A 276 -8.63 2.08 12.48
CA PHE A 276 -8.43 0.80 13.15
C PHE A 276 -9.40 -0.23 12.61
N CYS A 277 -9.05 -1.49 12.77
CA CYS A 277 -9.90 -2.60 12.38
C CYS A 277 -10.80 -2.98 13.55
N THR A 278 -12.09 -2.62 13.47
CA THR A 278 -13.03 -2.79 14.57
C THR A 278 -14.31 -3.46 14.10
N ALA A 279 -14.98 -4.16 15.01
CA ALA A 279 -16.26 -4.79 14.70
C ALA A 279 -17.31 -3.73 14.34
N ASN A 280 -17.98 -3.90 13.21
CA ASN A 280 -19.13 -3.10 12.80
C ASN A 280 -20.41 -3.55 13.54
N SER A 281 -21.54 -2.89 13.27
CA SER A 281 -22.83 -3.19 13.90
C SER A 281 -23.37 -4.60 13.60
N GLN A 282 -22.81 -5.28 12.60
CA GLN A 282 -23.14 -6.65 12.20
C GLN A 282 -22.14 -7.68 12.76
N GLY A 283 -21.14 -7.24 13.52
CA GLY A 283 -20.10 -8.10 14.11
C GLY A 283 -18.95 -8.44 13.16
N GLU A 284 -18.92 -7.90 11.94
CA GLU A 284 -17.82 -8.08 10.99
C GLU A 284 -16.72 -7.06 11.25
N MET A 285 -15.46 -7.48 11.11
CA MET A 285 -14.30 -6.59 11.29
C MET A 285 -14.15 -5.69 10.06
N ALA A 286 -14.27 -4.38 10.26
CA ALA A 286 -14.17 -3.38 9.21
C ALA A 286 -13.37 -2.16 9.66
N CYS A 287 -12.78 -1.44 8.70
CA CYS A 287 -12.01 -0.24 8.99
C CYS A 287 -12.91 0.90 9.48
N GLN A 288 -12.52 1.52 10.58
CA GLN A 288 -13.18 2.72 11.14
C GLN A 288 -12.13 3.79 11.43
N CYS A 289 -12.50 5.06 11.24
CA CYS A 289 -11.58 6.18 11.48
C CYS A 289 -11.09 6.23 12.92
N GLN A 290 -9.81 6.53 13.10
CA GLN A 290 -9.21 6.68 14.42
C GLN A 290 -9.77 7.91 15.16
N PRO A 291 -9.72 7.95 16.51
CA PRO A 291 -10.17 9.11 17.28
C PRO A 291 -9.49 10.42 16.81
N GLY A 292 -10.28 11.47 16.67
CA GLY A 292 -9.80 12.76 16.14
C GLY A 292 -9.82 12.86 14.61
N PHE A 293 -10.29 11.82 13.92
CA PHE A 293 -10.58 11.84 12.50
C PHE A 293 -12.07 11.60 12.27
N THR A 294 -12.63 12.33 11.31
CA THR A 294 -14.02 12.20 10.88
C THR A 294 -14.05 11.48 9.54
N GLU A 295 -14.92 10.49 9.40
CA GLU A 295 -15.19 9.87 8.09
C GLU A 295 -15.96 10.86 7.21
N LEU A 296 -15.36 11.25 6.10
CA LEU A 296 -15.99 12.05 5.06
C LEU A 296 -15.74 11.36 3.72
N TYR A 297 -16.83 10.97 3.05
CA TYR A 297 -16.80 10.37 1.72
C TYR A 297 -15.95 9.08 1.63
N GLY A 298 -16.04 8.21 2.64
CA GLY A 298 -15.29 6.96 2.68
C GLY A 298 -13.77 7.16 2.86
N LYS A 299 -13.36 8.28 3.47
CA LYS A 299 -11.97 8.55 3.88
C LYS A 299 -11.95 9.24 5.24
N CYS A 300 -10.89 9.03 6.00
CA CYS A 300 -10.72 9.69 7.30
C CYS A 300 -9.97 11.01 7.15
N HIS A 301 -10.54 12.09 7.67
CA HIS A 301 -9.95 13.42 7.69
C HIS A 301 -9.74 13.89 9.13
N GLY A 302 -8.53 14.35 9.46
CA GLY A 302 -8.22 14.81 10.81
C GLY A 302 -8.94 16.11 11.16
N ASN A 303 -9.39 16.28 12.39
CA ASN A 303 -10.24 17.40 12.81
C ASN A 303 -9.61 18.80 12.65
N ASN A 304 -8.29 18.91 12.44
CA ASN A 304 -7.60 20.17 12.11
C ASN A 304 -7.64 20.54 10.60
N PHE A 305 -8.39 19.79 9.77
CA PHE A 305 -8.50 20.06 8.34
C PHE A 305 -9.13 21.43 8.04
N GLU A 306 -10.07 21.89 8.88
CA GLU A 306 -10.73 23.19 8.73
C GLU A 306 -9.79 24.38 8.99
N GLU A 307 -8.82 24.26 9.91
CA GLU A 307 -7.89 25.35 10.21
C GLU A 307 -6.75 25.47 9.19
N LYS A 308 -6.24 24.36 8.65
CA LYS A 308 -5.17 24.42 7.64
C LYS A 308 -5.63 24.95 6.28
N LEU A 309 -6.94 24.87 5.98
CA LEU A 309 -7.50 25.49 4.78
C LEU A 309 -7.55 27.02 4.85
N LYS A 310 -7.47 27.63 6.04
CA LYS A 310 -7.38 29.10 6.16
C LYS A 310 -6.00 29.66 5.80
N PHE A 311 -4.95 28.85 5.81
CA PHE A 311 -3.56 29.31 5.61
C PHE A 311 -3.00 29.11 4.19
N TYR A 312 -3.76 28.52 3.28
CA TYR A 312 -3.43 28.49 1.84
C TYR A 312 -4.08 29.63 1.05
N PHE A 313 -4.76 30.57 1.72
CA PHE A 313 -5.30 31.80 1.14
C PHE A 313 -4.61 33.02 1.74
N VAL A 314 -3.40 33.31 1.24
CA VAL A 314 -2.86 34.67 1.09
C VAL A 314 -2.22 34.75 -0.29
#